data_AF-A0A2G6G183-F1
#
_entry.id   AF-A0A2G6G183-F1
#
_cell.length_a   1.000
_cell.length_b   1.000
_cell.length_c   1.000
_cell.angle_alpha   90.00
_cell.angle_beta   90.00
_cell.angle_gamma   90.00
#
_symmetry.space_group_name_H-M   'P 1'
#
loop_
_entity.id
_entity.type
_entity.pdbx_description
1 polymer ?
#
loop_
_entity_poly.entity_id
_entity_poly.type
_entity_poly.pdbx_seq_one_letter_code
_entity_poly.pdbx_strand_id
1 'polypeptide(L)'
;MKRKGFTLIEVILAVIIISIISAGFMTALRANFISLSAGKRKTDEVLANKSLIDGEIEKTRSSLSDGSLVANKTVANPFNLLPSIELYQLQRTTAGKQFVTWVGPKEQRGFMRAGLQDVSLEVKGASNTCVFYHAQNGLFLEGDYAVKAGTESAFDSVVYDWYISRPEFNIAIRDAALINESEWGTRYPQFPNDYVLLKGDAGRRLNIVPDYANRHILLNVTPLDKSGVVGEAMQSAPQFFSGLPTTDYLTTHFDANLINLQKAQSNSGEVYGDRLNAWYDIANNHYYNIAEEARPIVQRQPIDGDFVAQHVQFDASTHLTINNSSLVDYGNFSAFMLINTLNGGPVFDDTTTVSNMTTVDVNGDWRIVVCDLQCSSPYIRLGYGDYKLAELILYNHLLERSEKLALLQHLANKYRPLAPRDKVQSINDITETTKLGELHIMPVAALAVMSDGSHRRVPVVWDDVVTNEQIGVFNARGHLLGDEEKQLTYKLIVEESTTEN
;
A
#
# COMPACT_ATOMS: atom_id res chain seq x y z
N MET A 1 9.81 -40.85 -74.68
CA MET A 1 10.03 -41.72 -73.49
C MET A 1 9.21 -43.00 -73.64
N LYS A 2 9.84 -44.16 -73.88
CA LYS A 2 9.14 -45.45 -73.97
C LYS A 2 8.65 -45.84 -72.57
N ARG A 3 7.33 -45.88 -72.37
CA ARG A 3 6.72 -46.42 -71.15
C ARG A 3 6.99 -47.93 -71.13
N LYS A 4 7.86 -48.40 -70.24
CA LYS A 4 8.00 -49.84 -69.96
C LYS A 4 6.71 -50.26 -69.25
N GLY A 5 5.92 -51.12 -69.90
CA GLY A 5 4.77 -51.74 -69.25
C GLY A 5 5.24 -52.63 -68.10
N PHE A 6 4.46 -52.68 -67.03
CA PHE A 6 4.72 -53.55 -65.89
C PHE A 6 4.78 -54.99 -66.36
N THR A 7 5.83 -55.69 -65.94
CA THR A 7 5.97 -57.12 -66.20
C THR A 7 4.97 -57.89 -65.36
N LEU A 8 4.47 -59.03 -65.87
CA LEU A 8 3.50 -59.86 -65.16
C LEU A 8 3.98 -60.23 -63.73
N ILE A 9 5.29 -60.40 -63.56
CA ILE A 9 5.94 -60.66 -62.28
C ILE A 9 5.77 -59.49 -61.30
N GLU A 10 5.90 -58.24 -61.74
CA GLU A 10 5.71 -57.06 -60.88
C GLU A 10 4.25 -56.93 -60.43
N VAL A 11 3.28 -57.29 -61.28
CA VAL A 11 1.85 -57.27 -60.92
C VAL A 11 1.55 -58.33 -59.86
N ILE A 12 2.07 -59.55 -60.02
CA ILE A 12 1.90 -60.64 -59.04
C ILE A 12 2.55 -60.26 -57.70
N LEU A 13 3.77 -59.71 -57.72
CA LEU A 13 4.46 -59.23 -56.52
C LEU A 13 3.68 -58.12 -55.81
N ALA A 14 3.13 -57.16 -56.55
CA ALA A 14 2.33 -56.08 -55.97
C ALA A 14 1.07 -56.61 -55.27
N VAL A 15 0.35 -57.57 -55.87
CA VAL A 15 -0.85 -58.16 -55.26
C VAL A 15 -0.50 -58.94 -53.98
N ILE A 16 0.62 -59.68 -53.96
CA ILE A 16 1.08 -60.39 -52.77
C ILE A 16 1.46 -59.40 -51.66
N ILE A 17 2.20 -58.34 -51.99
CA ILE A 17 2.60 -57.31 -51.02
C ILE A 17 1.36 -56.59 -50.45
N ILE A 18 0.39 -56.21 -51.29
CA ILE A 18 -0.86 -55.59 -50.85
C ILE A 18 -1.64 -56.52 -49.93
N SER A 19 -1.67 -57.82 -50.21
CA SER A 19 -2.35 -58.81 -49.37
C SER A 19 -1.71 -58.96 -48.00
N ILE A 20 -0.37 -58.98 -47.93
CA ILE A 20 0.39 -59.04 -46.67
C ILE A 20 0.20 -57.76 -45.86
N ILE A 21 0.30 -56.59 -46.50
CA ILE A 21 0.08 -55.30 -45.84
C ILE A 21 -1.36 -55.20 -45.32
N SER A 22 -2.35 -55.64 -46.10
CA SER A 22 -3.76 -55.62 -45.71
C SER A 22 -4.03 -56.52 -44.50
N ALA A 23 -3.42 -57.71 -44.44
CA ALA A 23 -3.56 -58.60 -43.30
C ALA A 23 -2.95 -58.00 -42.01
N GLY A 24 -1.79 -57.36 -42.11
CA GLY A 24 -1.17 -56.65 -40.99
C GLY A 24 -2.00 -55.46 -40.52
N PHE A 25 -2.47 -54.65 -41.46
CA PHE A 25 -3.28 -53.45 -41.19
C PHE A 25 -4.63 -53.79 -40.55
N MET A 26 -5.34 -54.81 -41.06
CA MET A 26 -6.62 -55.25 -40.48
C MET A 26 -6.46 -55.81 -39.06
N THR A 27 -5.35 -56.49 -38.79
CA THR A 27 -5.05 -57.00 -37.44
C THR A 27 -4.78 -55.84 -36.47
N ALA A 28 -4.02 -54.82 -36.90
CA ALA A 28 -3.76 -53.62 -36.10
C ALA A 28 -5.04 -52.79 -35.85
N LEU A 29 -5.90 -52.64 -36.85
CA LEU A 29 -7.20 -51.97 -36.70
C LEU A 29 -8.10 -52.70 -35.69
N ARG A 30 -8.16 -54.03 -35.76
CA ARG A 30 -8.93 -54.83 -34.80
C ARG A 30 -8.39 -54.68 -33.38
N ALA A 31 -7.08 -54.72 -33.19
CA ALA A 31 -6.46 -54.53 -31.88
C ALA A 31 -6.75 -53.13 -31.30
N ASN A 32 -6.67 -52.08 -32.12
CA ASN A 32 -7.03 -50.73 -31.71
C ASN A 32 -8.51 -50.58 -31.38
N PHE A 33 -9.40 -51.20 -32.15
CA PHE A 33 -10.85 -51.18 -31.87
C PHE A 33 -11.19 -51.91 -30.57
N ILE A 34 -10.54 -53.03 -30.28
CA ILE A 34 -10.67 -53.75 -29.00
C ILE A 34 -10.16 -52.90 -27.84
N SER A 35 -9.02 -52.22 -28.02
CA SER A 35 -8.46 -51.32 -27.00
C SER A 35 -9.37 -50.12 -26.71
N LEU A 36 -9.91 -49.48 -27.77
CA LEU A 36 -10.83 -48.35 -27.65
C LEU A 36 -12.17 -48.76 -27.00
N SER A 37 -12.73 -49.90 -27.37
CA SER A 37 -13.97 -50.40 -26.76
C SER A 37 -13.76 -50.83 -25.31
N ALA A 38 -12.64 -51.48 -24.99
CA ALA A 38 -12.27 -51.80 -23.62
C ALA A 38 -12.00 -50.53 -22.78
N GLY A 39 -11.39 -49.51 -23.38
CA GLY A 39 -11.17 -48.19 -22.77
C GLY A 39 -12.48 -47.48 -22.47
N LYS A 40 -13.41 -47.42 -23.45
CA LYS A 40 -14.75 -46.85 -23.27
C LYS A 40 -15.50 -47.55 -22.14
N ARG A 41 -15.52 -48.89 -22.11
CA ARG A 41 -16.17 -49.66 -21.04
C ARG A 41 -15.59 -49.34 -19.66
N LYS A 42 -14.27 -49.20 -19.54
CA LYS A 42 -13.60 -48.80 -18.29
C LYS A 42 -13.99 -47.38 -17.86
N THR A 43 -14.07 -46.44 -18.80
CA THR A 43 -14.51 -45.07 -18.52
C THR A 43 -15.97 -45.03 -18.06
N ASP A 44 -16.85 -45.75 -18.74
CA ASP A 44 -18.28 -45.84 -18.39
C ASP A 44 -18.46 -46.47 -16.98
N GLU A 45 -17.70 -47.51 -16.65
CA GLU A 45 -17.67 -48.11 -15.30
C GLU A 45 -17.15 -47.12 -14.24
N VAL A 46 -16.09 -46.35 -14.54
CA VAL A 46 -15.55 -45.35 -13.61
C VAL A 46 -16.52 -44.21 -13.37
N LEU A 47 -17.21 -43.73 -14.41
CA LEU A 47 -18.21 -42.66 -14.31
C LEU A 47 -19.46 -43.12 -13.56
N ALA A 48 -19.94 -44.35 -13.82
CA ALA A 48 -21.05 -44.93 -13.07
C ALA A 48 -20.70 -45.08 -11.58
N ASN A 49 -19.48 -45.54 -11.28
CA ASN A 49 -19.00 -45.63 -9.90
C ASN A 49 -18.83 -44.25 -9.24
N LYS A 50 -18.34 -43.25 -9.98
CA LYS A 50 -18.25 -41.87 -9.50
C LYS A 50 -19.62 -41.32 -9.12
N SER A 51 -20.63 -41.48 -9.98
CA SER A 51 -21.99 -41.02 -9.69
C SER A 51 -22.59 -41.68 -8.44
N LEU A 52 -22.34 -42.98 -8.24
CA LEU A 52 -22.78 -43.70 -7.04
C LEU A 52 -22.06 -43.21 -5.77
N ILE A 53 -20.76 -42.92 -5.86
CA ILE A 53 -19.97 -42.34 -4.78
C ILE A 53 -20.45 -40.92 -4.46
N ASP A 54 -20.67 -40.08 -5.47
CA ASP A 54 -21.16 -38.72 -5.31
C ASP A 54 -22.55 -38.71 -4.63
N GLY A 55 -23.43 -39.67 -4.97
CA GLY A 55 -24.72 -39.85 -4.30
C GLY A 55 -24.60 -40.33 -2.85
N GLU A 56 -23.59 -41.15 -2.51
CA GLU A 56 -23.30 -41.54 -1.13
C GLU A 56 -22.69 -40.38 -0.34
N ILE A 57 -21.80 -39.59 -0.94
CA ILE A 57 -21.25 -38.37 -0.33
C ILE A 57 -22.39 -37.43 0.07
N GLU A 58 -23.36 -37.20 -0.82
CA GLU A 58 -24.45 -36.26 -0.53
C GLU A 58 -25.41 -36.79 0.55
N LYS A 59 -25.68 -38.10 0.56
CA LYS A 59 -26.43 -38.75 1.64
C LYS A 59 -25.70 -38.66 2.98
N THR A 60 -24.40 -38.96 3.01
CA THR A 60 -23.57 -38.81 4.21
C THR A 60 -23.54 -37.37 4.67
N ARG A 61 -23.41 -36.40 3.75
CA ARG A 61 -23.43 -34.97 4.05
C ARG A 61 -24.75 -34.52 4.66
N SER A 62 -25.88 -34.99 4.13
CA SER A 62 -27.22 -34.71 4.66
C SER A 62 -27.42 -35.36 6.03
N SER A 63 -26.98 -36.61 6.22
CA SER A 63 -27.07 -37.26 7.52
C SER A 63 -26.12 -36.66 8.58
N LEU A 64 -25.01 -36.03 8.15
CA LEU A 64 -24.12 -35.25 9.01
C LEU A 64 -24.75 -33.91 9.44
N SER A 65 -25.47 -33.20 8.54
CA SER A 65 -26.18 -31.97 8.92
C SER A 65 -27.29 -32.24 9.92
N ASP A 66 -27.93 -33.40 9.83
CA ASP A 66 -29.07 -33.77 10.66
C ASP A 66 -28.65 -34.50 11.96
N GLY A 67 -27.33 -34.66 12.20
CA GLY A 67 -26.77 -35.26 13.42
C GLY A 67 -27.05 -36.77 13.59
N SER A 68 -27.46 -37.46 12.53
CA SER A 68 -27.98 -38.85 12.59
C SER A 68 -26.94 -39.95 12.37
N LEU A 69 -25.71 -39.61 12.01
CA LEU A 69 -24.63 -40.58 11.75
C LEU A 69 -23.77 -40.86 12.99
N VAL A 70 -23.70 -42.14 13.41
CA VAL A 70 -22.94 -42.59 14.61
C VAL A 70 -21.81 -43.59 14.28
N ALA A 71 -21.62 -44.05 13.04
CA ALA A 71 -20.63 -45.11 12.73
C ALA A 71 -19.51 -44.66 11.77
N ASN A 72 -18.27 -45.12 12.06
CA ASN A 72 -17.00 -44.92 11.34
C ASN A 72 -16.40 -43.50 11.38
N LYS A 73 -16.32 -42.92 12.59
CA LYS A 73 -15.50 -41.74 12.87
C LYS A 73 -14.02 -42.15 12.95
N THR A 74 -13.20 -41.68 12.04
CA THR A 74 -11.74 -41.87 12.10
C THR A 74 -11.08 -40.51 12.21
N VAL A 75 -10.42 -40.23 13.34
CA VAL A 75 -9.49 -39.10 13.42
C VAL A 75 -8.31 -39.47 12.53
N ALA A 76 -8.28 -38.95 11.32
CA ALA A 76 -7.29 -39.30 10.33
C ALA A 76 -6.56 -38.02 9.89
N ASN A 77 -5.23 -38.09 9.88
CA ASN A 77 -4.39 -37.14 9.15
C ASN A 77 -3.86 -37.83 7.89
N PRO A 78 -4.68 -38.07 6.86
CA PRO A 78 -4.30 -38.88 5.71
C PRO A 78 -3.18 -38.24 4.87
N PHE A 79 -2.85 -36.96 5.10
CA PHE A 79 -1.91 -36.21 4.27
C PHE A 79 -0.70 -35.62 5.01
N ASN A 80 -0.57 -35.78 6.34
CA ASN A 80 0.49 -35.18 7.19
C ASN A 80 0.72 -33.66 7.04
N LEU A 81 -0.09 -32.96 6.23
CA LEU A 81 0.06 -31.56 5.86
C LEU A 81 -0.99 -30.66 6.52
N LEU A 82 -1.99 -31.25 7.19
CA LEU A 82 -3.07 -30.54 7.85
C LEU A 82 -3.12 -30.92 9.33
N PRO A 83 -3.62 -30.03 10.21
CA PRO A 83 -3.97 -30.41 11.57
C PRO A 83 -4.99 -31.57 11.56
N SER A 84 -5.07 -32.31 12.67
CA SER A 84 -6.00 -33.45 12.80
C SER A 84 -7.45 -33.00 12.66
N ILE A 85 -8.03 -33.18 11.47
CA ILE A 85 -9.43 -32.88 11.18
C ILE A 85 -10.26 -34.16 11.37
N GLU A 86 -11.43 -34.03 12.01
CA GLU A 86 -12.37 -35.14 12.11
C GLU A 86 -13.00 -35.40 10.73
N LEU A 87 -12.63 -36.52 10.12
CA LEU A 87 -13.11 -36.93 8.80
C LEU A 87 -13.85 -38.26 8.90
N TYR A 88 -14.88 -38.42 8.08
CA TYR A 88 -15.63 -39.66 7.95
C TYR A 88 -15.11 -40.42 6.74
N GLN A 89 -14.60 -41.63 6.98
CA GLN A 89 -14.09 -42.47 5.90
C GLN A 89 -15.24 -43.25 5.27
N LEU A 90 -15.49 -43.01 3.99
CA LEU A 90 -16.36 -43.82 3.15
C LEU A 90 -15.49 -44.80 2.35
N GLN A 91 -15.79 -46.09 2.47
CA GLN A 91 -15.12 -47.13 1.70
C GLN A 91 -16.14 -47.88 0.86
N ARG A 92 -15.84 -48.07 -0.42
CA ARG A 92 -16.66 -48.87 -1.32
C ARG A 92 -15.82 -49.74 -2.21
N THR A 93 -16.20 -51.02 -2.31
CA THR A 93 -15.52 -51.97 -3.18
C THR A 93 -16.40 -52.23 -4.39
N THR A 94 -15.92 -51.89 -5.59
CA THR A 94 -16.60 -52.24 -6.86
C THR A 94 -15.61 -52.93 -7.79
N ALA A 95 -16.05 -54.05 -8.39
CA ALA A 95 -15.25 -54.86 -9.32
C ALA A 95 -13.86 -55.26 -8.76
N GLY A 96 -13.79 -55.58 -7.46
CA GLY A 96 -12.53 -55.98 -6.79
C GLY A 96 -11.57 -54.84 -6.47
N LYS A 97 -11.94 -53.58 -6.71
CA LYS A 97 -11.15 -52.39 -6.35
C LYS A 97 -11.83 -51.62 -5.22
N GLN A 98 -11.04 -51.19 -4.24
CA GLN A 98 -11.49 -50.38 -3.11
C GLN A 98 -11.31 -48.89 -3.41
N PHE A 99 -12.39 -48.13 -3.29
CA PHE A 99 -12.42 -46.67 -3.35
C PHE A 99 -12.60 -46.14 -1.93
N VAL A 100 -11.74 -45.19 -1.54
CA VAL A 100 -11.79 -44.54 -0.24
C VAL A 100 -12.03 -43.05 -0.47
N THR A 101 -13.02 -42.48 0.21
CA THR A 101 -13.33 -41.05 0.22
C THR A 101 -13.43 -40.57 1.66
N TRP A 102 -13.04 -39.33 1.90
CA TRP A 102 -13.12 -38.70 3.22
C TRP A 102 -14.10 -37.53 3.15
N VAL A 103 -15.08 -37.50 4.04
CA VAL A 103 -16.10 -36.45 4.10
C VAL A 103 -15.98 -35.72 5.43
N GLY A 104 -15.82 -34.41 5.40
CA GLY A 104 -15.87 -33.56 6.59
C GLY A 104 -17.27 -32.96 6.79
N PRO A 105 -17.64 -32.56 8.02
CA PRO A 105 -18.89 -31.84 8.27
C PRO A 105 -18.95 -30.51 7.48
N LYS A 106 -20.12 -30.19 6.91
CA LYS A 106 -20.39 -28.94 6.15
C LYS A 106 -20.31 -27.70 7.05
N GLU A 107 -20.72 -27.86 8.31
CA GLU A 107 -20.53 -26.88 9.36
C GLU A 107 -19.32 -27.27 10.19
N GLN A 108 -18.19 -26.72 9.81
CA GLN A 108 -17.14 -26.49 10.76
C GLN A 108 -17.69 -25.54 11.85
N ARG A 109 -18.16 -26.10 12.97
CA ARG A 109 -18.66 -25.37 14.15
C ARG A 109 -17.75 -24.17 14.41
N GLY A 110 -18.32 -22.97 14.27
CA GLY A 110 -17.68 -21.66 14.35
C GLY A 110 -16.21 -21.72 14.73
N PHE A 111 -15.32 -21.91 13.73
CA PHE A 111 -13.91 -21.65 13.97
C PHE A 111 -13.83 -20.19 14.38
N MET A 112 -13.43 -20.01 15.63
CA MET A 112 -13.09 -18.71 16.16
C MET A 112 -12.04 -18.15 15.20
N ARG A 113 -12.35 -17.06 14.49
CA ARG A 113 -11.40 -16.48 13.56
C ARG A 113 -10.21 -15.94 14.35
N ALA A 114 -9.02 -16.17 13.84
CA ALA A 114 -7.82 -15.55 14.40
C ALA A 114 -8.01 -14.02 14.37
N GLY A 115 -7.84 -13.38 15.52
CA GLY A 115 -7.93 -11.94 15.68
C GLY A 115 -6.61 -11.37 16.15
N LEU A 116 -6.35 -10.12 15.77
CA LEU A 116 -5.21 -9.34 16.28
C LEU A 116 -5.71 -8.20 17.15
N GLN A 117 -4.78 -7.60 17.88
CA GLN A 117 -4.90 -6.33 18.59
C GLN A 117 -3.52 -5.68 18.69
N ASP A 118 -3.48 -4.39 19.02
CA ASP A 118 -2.25 -3.65 19.34
C ASP A 118 -1.16 -3.73 18.24
N VAL A 119 -1.57 -3.68 16.97
CA VAL A 119 -0.64 -3.63 15.84
C VAL A 119 0.15 -2.33 15.90
N SER A 120 1.48 -2.42 15.94
CA SER A 120 2.37 -1.28 16.10
C SER A 120 3.63 -1.42 15.25
N LEU A 121 4.31 -0.28 15.08
CA LEU A 121 5.59 -0.19 14.39
C LEU A 121 6.66 0.28 15.34
N GLU A 122 7.79 -0.41 15.34
CA GLU A 122 8.97 0.00 16.08
C GLU A 122 10.16 0.18 15.14
N VAL A 123 10.89 1.28 15.32
CA VAL A 123 12.16 1.52 14.63
C VAL A 123 13.27 0.77 15.37
N LYS A 124 13.99 -0.12 14.69
CA LYS A 124 15.09 -0.91 15.26
C LYS A 124 16.39 -0.69 14.47
N GLY A 125 17.52 -0.78 15.15
CA GLY A 125 18.84 -0.86 14.50
C GLY A 125 19.79 0.34 14.68
N ALA A 126 19.41 1.40 15.40
CA ALA A 126 20.32 2.52 15.71
C ALA A 126 20.60 2.66 17.21
N SER A 127 21.83 3.06 17.54
CA SER A 127 22.30 3.34 18.90
C SER A 127 21.97 4.75 19.41
N ASN A 128 21.41 5.65 18.58
CA ASN A 128 21.09 7.02 18.97
C ASN A 128 19.66 7.46 18.62
N THR A 129 19.15 8.38 19.44
CA THR A 129 17.77 8.61 19.89
C THR A 129 16.83 9.38 18.96
N CYS A 130 17.17 9.63 17.69
CA CYS A 130 16.28 10.39 16.82
C CYS A 130 15.53 9.51 15.82
N VAL A 131 14.27 9.21 16.15
CA VAL A 131 13.34 8.33 15.42
C VAL A 131 12.98 8.87 14.02
N PHE A 132 13.25 10.14 13.73
CA PHE A 132 12.84 10.81 12.48
C PHE A 132 13.91 10.78 11.38
N TYR A 133 15.18 10.63 11.74
CA TYR A 133 16.26 10.28 10.82
C TYR A 133 16.40 8.75 10.89
N HIS A 134 16.79 8.00 9.88
CA HIS A 134 17.98 8.20 9.09
C HIS A 134 18.12 7.01 8.13
N ALA A 135 18.62 7.26 6.93
CA ALA A 135 19.10 6.23 6.00
C ALA A 135 20.48 5.65 6.41
N GLN A 136 20.67 5.24 7.68
CA GLN A 136 21.89 4.52 8.09
C GLN A 136 21.77 3.03 7.78
N ASN A 137 22.87 2.42 7.33
CA ASN A 137 22.95 0.98 7.07
C ASN A 137 22.57 0.19 8.34
N GLY A 138 21.48 -0.58 8.25
CA GLY A 138 21.05 -1.50 9.32
C GLY A 138 19.80 -1.06 10.11
N LEU A 139 19.20 0.10 9.81
CA LEU A 139 17.89 0.50 10.34
C LEU A 139 16.76 -0.23 9.60
N PHE A 140 15.79 -0.73 10.37
CA PHE A 140 14.59 -1.35 9.83
C PHE A 140 13.39 -1.06 10.74
N LEU A 141 12.20 -1.05 10.14
CA LEU A 141 10.96 -1.11 10.88
C LEU A 141 10.64 -2.56 11.18
N GLU A 142 10.23 -2.83 12.41
CA GLU A 142 9.68 -4.12 12.79
C GLU A 142 8.22 -3.93 13.20
N GLY A 143 7.33 -4.68 12.55
CA GLY A 143 5.95 -4.79 12.97
C GLY A 143 5.82 -5.61 14.23
N ASP A 144 4.98 -5.17 15.16
CA ASP A 144 4.57 -5.97 16.30
C ASP A 144 3.05 -6.04 16.40
N TYR A 145 2.54 -7.10 17.02
CA TYR A 145 1.12 -7.33 17.21
C TYR A 145 0.89 -8.26 18.40
N ALA A 146 -0.28 -8.13 19.02
CA ALA A 146 -0.77 -9.11 19.98
C ALA A 146 -1.92 -9.92 19.36
N VAL A 147 -1.97 -11.21 19.66
CA VAL A 147 -3.12 -12.05 19.28
C VAL A 147 -4.27 -11.70 20.22
N LYS A 148 -5.46 -11.48 19.64
CA LYS A 148 -6.64 -11.10 20.40
C LYS A 148 -7.03 -12.21 21.38
N ALA A 149 -7.26 -11.81 22.63
CA ALA A 149 -7.62 -12.74 23.70
C ALA A 149 -8.83 -13.61 23.31
N GLY A 150 -8.71 -14.91 23.51
CA GLY A 150 -9.72 -15.91 23.14
C GLY A 150 -9.54 -16.50 21.74
N THR A 151 -8.78 -15.88 20.83
CA THR A 151 -8.58 -16.38 19.45
C THR A 151 -7.28 -17.17 19.25
N GLU A 152 -6.49 -17.35 20.31
CA GLU A 152 -5.13 -17.93 20.26
C GLU A 152 -5.13 -19.38 19.78
N SER A 153 -6.19 -20.12 20.10
CA SER A 153 -6.32 -21.52 19.68
C SER A 153 -6.46 -21.68 18.15
N ALA A 154 -6.99 -20.64 17.47
CA ALA A 154 -7.22 -20.62 16.04
C ALA A 154 -6.08 -19.97 15.25
N PHE A 155 -5.27 -19.12 15.88
CA PHE A 155 -4.16 -18.42 15.24
C PHE A 155 -3.09 -19.37 14.69
N ASP A 156 -2.65 -19.15 13.45
CA ASP A 156 -1.55 -19.88 12.81
C ASP A 156 -0.40 -18.95 12.44
N SER A 157 -0.68 -17.97 11.57
CA SER A 157 0.32 -17.09 10.99
C SER A 157 -0.27 -15.72 10.65
N VAL A 158 0.55 -14.81 10.13
CA VAL A 158 0.13 -13.47 9.68
C VAL A 158 0.74 -13.15 8.32
N VAL A 159 0.03 -12.33 7.56
CA VAL A 159 0.52 -11.68 6.34
C VAL A 159 0.81 -10.22 6.68
N TYR A 160 2.01 -9.75 6.31
CA TYR A 160 2.42 -8.36 6.46
C TYR A 160 2.33 -7.65 5.12
N ASP A 161 1.58 -6.56 5.08
CA ASP A 161 1.50 -5.66 3.93
C ASP A 161 2.00 -4.28 4.36
N TRP A 162 3.11 -3.85 3.77
CA TRP A 162 3.70 -2.55 4.02
C TRP A 162 3.20 -1.54 3.00
N TYR A 163 2.78 -0.39 3.49
CA TYR A 163 2.25 0.70 2.70
C TYR A 163 3.09 1.95 2.91
N ILE A 164 3.26 2.73 1.87
CA ILE A 164 3.88 4.03 1.94
C ILE A 164 2.97 5.10 1.37
N SER A 165 2.88 6.24 2.04
CA SER A 165 2.09 7.36 1.54
C SER A 165 2.68 7.89 0.24
N ARG A 166 1.85 8.59 -0.53
CA ARG A 166 2.31 9.32 -1.71
C ARG A 166 3.22 10.50 -1.32
N PRO A 167 4.15 10.91 -2.20
CA PRO A 167 5.14 11.95 -1.89
C PRO A 167 4.56 13.33 -1.58
N GLU A 168 3.32 13.61 -1.99
CA GLU A 168 2.63 14.86 -1.64
C GLU A 168 2.33 15.03 -0.14
N PHE A 169 2.27 13.94 0.61
CA PHE A 169 1.93 13.95 2.02
C PHE A 169 3.19 14.03 2.87
N ASN A 170 3.83 15.21 2.86
CA ASN A 170 5.09 15.47 3.56
C ASN A 170 4.91 16.10 4.97
N ILE A 171 3.67 16.29 5.43
CA ILE A 171 3.34 16.81 6.77
C ILE A 171 3.18 15.64 7.73
N ALA A 172 3.95 15.63 8.81
CA ALA A 172 3.94 14.53 9.76
C ALA A 172 2.63 14.45 10.54
N ILE A 173 2.13 13.23 10.74
CA ILE A 173 1.01 12.96 11.65
C ILE A 173 1.59 12.79 13.05
N ARG A 174 1.35 13.76 13.94
CA ARG A 174 1.82 13.72 15.34
C ARG A 174 0.76 13.20 16.28
N ASP A 175 -0.49 13.60 16.06
CA ASP A 175 -1.64 13.17 16.84
C ASP A 175 -2.86 13.08 15.91
N ALA A 176 -3.20 11.86 15.49
CA ALA A 176 -4.29 11.63 14.56
C ALA A 176 -5.66 12.01 15.15
N ALA A 177 -5.81 11.99 16.48
CA ALA A 177 -7.08 12.28 17.14
C ALA A 177 -7.46 13.76 17.10
N LEU A 178 -6.48 14.64 16.88
CA LEU A 178 -6.70 16.09 16.77
C LEU A 178 -6.96 16.55 15.34
N ILE A 179 -6.77 15.67 14.36
CA ILE A 179 -6.89 16.00 12.94
C ILE A 179 -8.36 16.08 12.53
N ASN A 180 -8.76 17.24 12.00
CA ASN A 180 -10.10 17.43 11.46
C ASN A 180 -10.36 16.45 10.30
N GLU A 181 -11.55 15.87 10.25
CA GLU A 181 -11.90 14.86 9.25
C GLU A 181 -11.66 15.35 7.80
N SER A 182 -11.89 16.64 7.53
CA SER A 182 -11.68 17.27 6.22
C SER A 182 -10.21 17.40 5.79
N GLU A 183 -9.26 17.25 6.72
CA GLU A 183 -7.82 17.34 6.43
C GLU A 183 -7.23 16.00 5.93
N TRP A 184 -7.97 14.89 6.07
CA TRP A 184 -7.59 13.60 5.49
C TRP A 184 -7.82 13.59 3.97
N GLY A 185 -6.88 13.00 3.22
CA GLY A 185 -6.85 12.98 1.75
C GLY A 185 -6.44 14.31 1.12
N THR A 186 -6.53 15.39 1.88
CA THR A 186 -6.05 16.71 1.47
C THR A 186 -4.64 16.90 1.99
N ARG A 187 -4.45 17.06 3.31
CA ARG A 187 -3.18 17.41 3.97
C ARG A 187 -2.46 16.21 4.56
N TYR A 188 -3.23 15.26 5.05
CA TYR A 188 -2.74 14.03 5.64
C TYR A 188 -3.21 12.84 4.81
N PRO A 189 -2.38 11.80 4.65
CA PRO A 189 -2.73 10.68 3.80
C PRO A 189 -3.88 9.88 4.43
N GLN A 190 -4.91 9.59 3.65
CA GLN A 190 -6.02 8.73 4.04
C GLN A 190 -5.82 7.32 3.50
N PHE A 191 -5.74 6.34 4.40
CA PHE A 191 -5.74 4.94 3.99
C PHE A 191 -7.14 4.49 3.51
N PRO A 192 -7.25 3.68 2.44
CA PRO A 192 -6.17 3.13 1.60
C PRO A 192 -5.76 4.03 0.43
N ASN A 193 -6.53 5.08 0.12
CA ASN A 193 -6.44 5.79 -1.16
C ASN A 193 -5.08 6.46 -1.40
N ASP A 194 -4.47 6.99 -0.35
CA ASP A 194 -3.24 7.80 -0.42
C ASP A 194 -1.97 7.00 -0.12
N TYR A 195 -2.11 5.68 -0.08
CA TYR A 195 -1.04 4.75 0.21
C TYR A 195 -0.81 3.79 -0.95
N VAL A 196 0.45 3.42 -1.16
CA VAL A 196 0.87 2.46 -2.17
C VAL A 196 1.51 1.26 -1.47
N LEU A 197 1.10 0.07 -1.88
CA LEU A 197 1.67 -1.19 -1.39
C LEU A 197 3.12 -1.33 -1.86
N LEU A 198 4.03 -1.58 -0.92
CA LEU A 198 5.43 -1.89 -1.19
C LEU A 198 5.55 -3.37 -1.61
N LYS A 199 5.71 -3.60 -2.92
CA LYS A 199 5.87 -4.96 -3.46
C LYS A 199 7.29 -5.48 -3.19
N GLY A 200 7.40 -6.55 -2.42
CA GLY A 200 8.66 -7.29 -2.24
C GLY A 200 9.03 -7.59 -0.79
N ASP A 201 8.50 -6.83 0.17
CA ASP A 201 8.81 -6.97 1.60
C ASP A 201 7.64 -7.62 2.35
N ALA A 202 7.44 -8.93 2.19
CA ALA A 202 6.34 -9.68 2.83
C ALA A 202 6.61 -10.09 4.29
N GLY A 203 7.65 -9.51 4.90
CA GLY A 203 8.14 -9.91 6.22
C GLY A 203 7.69 -8.98 7.34
N ARG A 204 7.92 -9.45 8.58
CA ARG A 204 7.79 -8.63 9.79
C ARG A 204 8.70 -7.39 9.80
N ARG A 205 9.74 -7.38 8.96
CA ARG A 205 10.75 -6.33 8.88
C ARG A 205 10.73 -5.64 7.53
N LEU A 206 10.80 -4.31 7.56
CA LEU A 206 10.98 -3.45 6.39
C LEU A 206 12.28 -2.66 6.53
N ASN A 207 13.22 -2.87 5.61
CA ASN A 207 14.42 -2.05 5.56
C ASN A 207 14.06 -0.65 5.05
N ILE A 208 14.54 0.38 5.73
CA ILE A 208 14.31 1.76 5.29
C ILE A 208 15.31 2.13 4.21
N VAL A 209 14.79 2.58 3.06
CA VAL A 209 15.60 3.08 1.94
C VAL A 209 15.39 4.58 1.76
N PRO A 210 16.33 5.31 1.14
CA PRO A 210 16.22 6.75 0.91
C PRO A 210 14.93 7.17 0.17
N ASP A 211 14.38 6.32 -0.69
CA ASP A 211 13.14 6.59 -1.43
C ASP A 211 11.90 6.72 -0.54
N TYR A 212 12.01 6.33 0.74
CA TYR A 212 10.93 6.47 1.72
C TYR A 212 10.98 7.78 2.50
N ALA A 213 11.99 8.63 2.24
CA ALA A 213 12.15 9.93 2.87
C ALA A 213 10.94 10.85 2.65
N ASN A 214 10.59 11.60 3.70
CA ASN A 214 9.48 12.54 3.79
C ASN A 214 8.09 11.92 3.55
N ARG A 215 7.91 10.64 3.88
CA ARG A 215 6.64 9.92 3.72
C ARG A 215 6.23 9.18 4.99
N HIS A 216 4.98 8.76 5.03
CA HIS A 216 4.40 7.96 6.11
C HIS A 216 4.42 6.49 5.71
N ILE A 217 4.91 5.65 6.61
CA ILE A 217 4.88 4.20 6.45
C ILE A 217 3.79 3.65 7.36
N LEU A 218 2.97 2.76 6.82
CA LEU A 218 1.90 2.08 7.52
C LEU A 218 2.04 0.58 7.33
N LEU A 219 1.84 -0.19 8.39
CA LEU A 219 1.80 -1.63 8.33
C LEU A 219 0.36 -2.11 8.49
N ASN A 220 -0.05 -3.01 7.61
CA ASN A 220 -1.28 -3.75 7.74
C ASN A 220 -0.94 -5.22 8.00
N VAL A 221 -1.48 -5.79 9.07
CA VAL A 221 -1.25 -7.18 9.46
C VAL A 221 -2.57 -7.93 9.38
N THR A 222 -2.58 -9.01 8.61
CA THR A 222 -3.77 -9.84 8.42
C THR A 222 -3.51 -11.23 9.01
N PRO A 223 -4.26 -11.66 10.04
CA PRO A 223 -4.09 -12.98 10.63
C PRO A 223 -4.66 -14.07 9.72
N LEU A 224 -3.99 -15.21 9.73
CA LEU A 224 -4.43 -16.46 9.12
C LEU A 224 -4.71 -17.45 10.25
N ASP A 225 -5.88 -18.07 10.20
CA ASP A 225 -6.19 -19.16 11.11
C ASP A 225 -5.66 -20.51 10.62
N LYS A 226 -5.64 -21.50 11.51
CA LYS A 226 -5.19 -22.88 11.22
C LYS A 226 -6.04 -23.60 10.16
N SER A 227 -7.21 -23.07 9.81
CA SER A 227 -8.04 -23.58 8.74
C SER A 227 -7.72 -22.93 7.38
N GLY A 228 -6.84 -21.92 7.36
CA GLY A 228 -6.47 -21.16 6.17
C GLY A 228 -7.42 -20.01 5.85
N VAL A 229 -8.34 -19.66 6.76
CA VAL A 229 -9.26 -18.53 6.59
C VAL A 229 -8.59 -17.25 7.07
N VAL A 230 -8.76 -16.20 6.27
CA VAL A 230 -8.24 -14.86 6.55
C VAL A 230 -9.12 -14.18 7.59
N GLY A 231 -8.49 -13.69 8.67
CA GLY A 231 -9.15 -12.87 9.68
C GLY A 231 -9.22 -11.40 9.31
N GLU A 232 -9.64 -10.56 10.25
CA GLU A 232 -9.74 -9.11 10.04
C GLU A 232 -8.34 -8.48 10.06
N ALA A 233 -8.04 -7.69 9.02
CA ALA A 233 -6.77 -6.97 8.94
C ALA A 233 -6.76 -5.78 9.90
N MET A 234 -5.62 -5.55 10.55
CA MET A 234 -5.41 -4.43 11.45
C MET A 234 -4.21 -3.59 11.03
N GLN A 235 -4.35 -2.28 11.18
CA GLN A 235 -3.35 -1.30 10.76
C GLN A 235 -2.61 -0.73 11.96
N SER A 236 -1.32 -0.46 11.78
CA SER A 236 -0.54 0.34 12.71
C SER A 236 -0.88 1.82 12.58
N ALA A 237 -0.49 2.62 13.59
CA ALA A 237 -0.35 4.06 13.40
C ALA A 237 0.72 4.34 12.31
N PRO A 238 0.53 5.38 11.48
CA PRO A 238 1.51 5.75 10.45
C PRO A 238 2.76 6.36 11.09
N GLN A 239 3.94 5.91 10.67
CA GLN A 239 5.23 6.46 11.10
C GLN A 239 5.78 7.39 10.01
N PHE A 240 6.04 8.65 10.36
CA PHE A 240 6.68 9.61 9.44
C PHE A 240 8.21 9.50 9.51
N PHE A 241 8.85 9.61 8.35
CA PHE A 241 10.30 9.53 8.23
C PHE A 241 10.84 10.75 7.48
N SER A 242 11.73 11.54 8.09
CA SER A 242 12.34 12.70 7.41
C SER A 242 13.31 12.22 6.32
N GLY A 243 14.23 11.31 6.65
CA GLY A 243 15.17 10.74 5.68
C GLY A 243 16.33 11.68 5.30
N LEU A 244 16.77 12.50 6.24
CA LEU A 244 17.97 13.33 6.08
C LEU A 244 19.19 12.46 5.71
N PRO A 245 19.96 12.81 4.66
CA PRO A 245 21.01 11.95 4.11
C PRO A 245 22.26 11.87 4.99
N THR A 246 22.60 12.94 5.71
CA THR A 246 23.74 12.98 6.63
C THR A 246 23.31 13.61 7.96
N THR A 247 23.61 12.97 9.08
CA THR A 247 23.43 13.58 10.42
C THR A 247 24.76 13.76 11.15
N ASP A 248 25.88 13.42 10.54
CA ASP A 248 27.19 13.67 11.13
C ASP A 248 27.33 15.17 11.33
N TYR A 249 27.73 15.60 12.53
CA TYR A 249 27.86 17.02 12.89
C TYR A 249 26.53 17.81 12.84
N LEU A 250 25.37 17.14 12.75
CA LEU A 250 24.07 17.79 12.80
C LEU A 250 23.86 18.44 14.16
N THR A 251 23.65 19.75 14.14
CA THR A 251 23.50 20.59 15.33
C THR A 251 22.03 20.79 15.65
N THR A 252 21.26 21.18 14.64
CA THR A 252 19.84 21.51 14.77
C THR A 252 19.15 21.22 13.45
N HIS A 253 17.92 20.76 13.54
CA HIS A 253 17.01 20.68 12.40
C HIS A 253 15.62 21.11 12.83
N PHE A 254 15.19 22.22 12.28
CA PHE A 254 13.83 22.72 12.35
C PHE A 254 13.10 22.39 11.06
N ASP A 255 11.96 21.72 11.15
CA ASP A 255 11.06 21.46 10.02
C ASP A 255 9.64 21.89 10.40
N ALA A 256 9.12 22.90 9.71
CA ALA A 256 7.79 23.42 9.97
C ALA A 256 6.70 22.37 9.73
N ASN A 257 6.93 21.37 8.87
CA ASN A 257 5.98 20.28 8.63
C ASN A 257 5.78 19.35 9.83
N LEU A 258 6.62 19.45 10.87
CA LEU A 258 6.44 18.74 12.13
C LEU A 258 5.63 19.53 13.16
N ILE A 259 5.31 20.79 12.88
CA ILE A 259 4.59 21.64 13.83
C ILE A 259 3.14 21.16 13.95
N ASN A 260 2.73 20.88 15.18
CA ASN A 260 1.37 20.54 15.53
C ASN A 260 0.53 21.80 15.81
N LEU A 261 -0.17 22.31 14.78
CA LEU A 261 -1.04 23.48 14.92
C LEU A 261 -2.33 23.20 15.71
N GLN A 262 -2.71 21.94 15.93
CA GLN A 262 -3.98 21.62 16.59
C GLN A 262 -3.88 21.65 18.12
N LYS A 263 -2.66 21.73 18.67
CA LYS A 263 -2.41 21.95 20.10
C LYS A 263 -2.39 23.45 20.49
N ALA A 264 -2.90 24.33 19.62
CA ALA A 264 -2.78 25.80 19.71
C ALA A 264 -3.43 26.50 20.92
N GLN A 265 -3.93 25.75 21.93
CA GLN A 265 -4.71 26.31 23.05
C GLN A 265 -4.10 26.12 24.43
N SER A 266 -2.88 25.57 24.56
CA SER A 266 -2.17 25.54 25.84
C SER A 266 -0.88 26.35 25.77
N ASN A 267 -0.52 27.05 26.86
CA ASN A 267 0.77 27.76 26.99
C ASN A 267 2.00 26.83 26.87
N SER A 268 1.78 25.52 26.82
CA SER A 268 2.76 24.44 26.68
C SER A 268 2.76 23.79 25.29
N GLY A 269 1.93 24.27 24.35
CA GLY A 269 1.88 23.78 22.97
C GLY A 269 2.97 24.40 22.08
N GLU A 270 3.21 23.84 20.90
CA GLU A 270 4.13 24.40 19.91
C GLU A 270 3.61 25.70 19.31
N VAL A 271 2.29 25.89 19.30
CA VAL A 271 1.61 27.09 18.81
C VAL A 271 0.74 27.67 19.92
N TYR A 272 0.65 29.00 19.96
CA TYR A 272 -0.30 29.74 20.79
C TYR A 272 -1.06 30.72 19.91
N GLY A 273 -2.34 30.46 19.67
CA GLY A 273 -3.10 31.15 18.63
C GLY A 273 -2.58 30.80 17.23
N ASP A 274 -2.01 31.77 16.52
CA ASP A 274 -1.34 31.61 15.22
C ASP A 274 0.19 31.76 15.31
N ARG A 275 0.74 31.98 16.52
CA ARG A 275 2.17 32.23 16.71
C ARG A 275 2.91 31.00 17.23
N LEU A 276 4.14 30.81 16.77
CA LEU A 276 5.01 29.73 17.21
C LEU A 276 5.47 29.99 18.65
N ASN A 277 5.01 29.17 19.59
CA ASN A 277 5.38 29.25 21.00
C ASN A 277 6.64 28.45 21.31
N ALA A 278 6.78 27.28 20.68
CA ALA A 278 7.97 26.45 20.79
C ALA A 278 8.14 25.63 19.51
N TRP A 279 9.38 25.25 19.19
CA TRP A 279 9.66 24.36 18.07
C TRP A 279 10.43 23.13 18.52
N TYR A 280 10.18 22.02 17.83
CA TYR A 280 10.84 20.75 18.08
C TYR A 280 12.10 20.65 17.22
N ASP A 281 13.25 20.61 17.87
CA ASP A 281 14.51 20.25 17.23
C ASP A 281 14.61 18.75 17.13
N ILE A 282 14.50 18.30 15.90
CA ILE A 282 14.55 16.89 15.55
C ILE A 282 15.95 16.35 15.88
N ALA A 283 17.04 17.09 15.61
CA ALA A 283 18.41 16.65 15.87
C ALA A 283 18.64 16.22 17.32
N ASN A 284 18.15 17.01 18.26
CA ASN A 284 18.38 16.83 19.68
C ASN A 284 17.21 16.20 20.44
N ASN A 285 16.09 15.91 19.75
CA ASN A 285 14.83 15.48 20.37
C ASN A 285 14.41 16.43 21.52
N HIS A 286 14.47 17.74 21.25
CA HIS A 286 14.28 18.78 22.27
C HIS A 286 13.32 19.87 21.79
N TYR A 287 12.61 20.51 22.72
CA TYR A 287 11.74 21.65 22.41
C TYR A 287 12.38 22.95 22.85
N TYR A 288 12.48 23.90 21.92
CA TYR A 288 12.97 25.24 22.18
C TYR A 288 11.80 26.21 22.28
N ASN A 289 11.63 26.81 23.47
CA ASN A 289 10.61 27.83 23.70
C ASN A 289 11.03 29.16 23.07
N ILE A 290 10.04 29.93 22.62
CA ILE A 290 10.22 31.25 22.02
C ILE A 290 9.54 32.28 22.92
N ALA A 291 10.28 33.35 23.23
CA ALA A 291 9.77 34.47 24.00
C ALA A 291 8.55 35.10 23.29
N GLU A 292 7.55 35.54 24.05
CA GLU A 292 6.23 35.93 23.54
C GLU A 292 6.31 37.03 22.46
N GLU A 293 7.16 38.02 22.70
CA GLU A 293 7.44 39.13 21.80
C GLU A 293 8.18 38.73 20.51
N ALA A 294 8.88 37.59 20.54
CA ALA A 294 9.72 37.10 19.45
C ALA A 294 9.01 36.06 18.57
N ARG A 295 7.79 35.63 18.92
CA ARG A 295 7.11 34.50 18.27
C ARG A 295 6.73 34.82 16.83
N PRO A 296 7.29 34.12 15.83
CA PRO A 296 6.85 34.28 14.44
C PRO A 296 5.46 33.65 14.21
N ILE A 297 4.81 33.97 13.10
CA ILE A 297 3.46 33.46 12.76
C ILE A 297 3.61 32.13 12.02
N VAL A 298 2.85 31.11 12.41
CA VAL A 298 2.80 29.83 11.70
C VAL A 298 1.64 29.83 10.71
N GLN A 299 1.93 29.43 9.48
CA GLN A 299 0.95 29.36 8.41
C GLN A 299 1.07 28.04 7.66
N ARG A 300 0.00 27.67 6.95
CA ARG A 300 -0.04 26.52 6.06
C ARG A 300 -0.40 26.99 4.66
N GLN A 301 0.29 26.49 3.63
CA GLN A 301 -0.23 26.62 2.28
C GLN A 301 -1.33 25.58 2.01
N PRO A 302 -2.40 25.92 1.26
CA PRO A 302 -3.37 24.94 0.75
C PRO A 302 -2.72 24.02 -0.31
N ILE A 303 -3.29 22.84 -0.53
CA ILE A 303 -2.78 21.82 -1.48
C ILE A 303 -3.01 22.20 -2.95
N ASP A 304 -3.90 23.16 -3.14
CA ASP A 304 -4.39 23.67 -4.41
C ASP A 304 -3.33 24.58 -5.11
N GLY A 305 -2.14 24.72 -4.51
CA GLY A 305 -1.03 25.52 -5.00
C GLY A 305 0.23 24.68 -5.25
N ASP A 306 1.19 25.26 -5.95
CA ASP A 306 2.42 24.58 -6.37
C ASP A 306 3.24 24.03 -5.18
N PHE A 307 3.05 24.52 -3.95
CA PHE A 307 3.86 24.23 -2.77
C PHE A 307 3.03 23.75 -1.56
N VAL A 308 3.17 22.48 -1.19
CA VAL A 308 2.52 21.90 0.01
C VAL A 308 3.52 21.85 1.16
N ALA A 309 3.46 22.85 2.03
CA ALA A 309 4.17 22.82 3.32
C ALA A 309 3.51 23.74 4.36
N GLN A 310 3.92 23.53 5.60
CA GLN A 310 3.82 24.52 6.66
C GLN A 310 5.05 25.43 6.62
N HIS A 311 4.89 26.66 7.08
CA HIS A 311 6.00 27.59 7.21
C HIS A 311 5.77 28.58 8.34
N VAL A 312 6.86 29.23 8.72
CA VAL A 312 6.91 30.23 9.77
C VAL A 312 7.28 31.57 9.12
N GLN A 313 6.43 32.58 9.30
CA GLN A 313 6.63 33.92 8.79
C GLN A 313 7.23 34.82 9.87
N PHE A 314 8.35 35.45 9.52
CA PHE A 314 9.04 36.42 10.35
C PHE A 314 8.68 37.86 9.94
N ASP A 315 8.81 38.75 10.91
CA ASP A 315 8.88 40.19 10.77
C ASP A 315 10.17 40.73 11.42
N ALA A 316 10.30 42.07 11.48
CA ALA A 316 11.46 42.77 12.05
C ALA A 316 11.71 42.52 13.54
N SER A 317 10.74 42.00 14.29
CA SER A 317 10.80 41.76 15.74
C SER A 317 10.88 40.27 16.10
N THR A 318 10.39 39.39 15.23
CA THR A 318 10.34 37.95 15.50
C THR A 318 11.62 37.23 15.12
N HIS A 319 11.99 36.21 15.88
CA HIS A 319 13.17 35.41 15.61
C HIS A 319 13.11 34.04 16.32
N LEU A 320 13.84 33.07 15.78
CA LEU A 320 14.19 31.82 16.46
C LEU A 320 15.53 31.99 17.13
N THR A 321 15.66 31.53 18.37
CA THR A 321 16.95 31.42 19.05
C THR A 321 17.34 29.95 19.12
N ILE A 322 18.49 29.62 18.55
CA ILE A 322 19.10 28.30 18.62
C ILE A 322 20.16 28.38 19.70
N ASN A 323 19.81 27.92 20.89
CA ASN A 323 20.72 27.80 22.00
C ASN A 323 21.34 26.40 21.93
N ASN A 324 22.63 26.30 21.74
CA ASN A 324 23.28 25.02 21.83
C ASN A 324 24.47 25.10 22.80
N SER A 325 24.34 24.40 23.92
CA SER A 325 25.39 24.22 24.94
C SER A 325 26.63 23.50 24.40
N SER A 326 26.55 22.94 23.19
CA SER A 326 27.62 22.28 22.43
C SER A 326 28.32 23.24 21.43
N LEU A 327 27.87 24.49 21.30
CA LEU A 327 28.58 25.54 20.54
C LEU A 327 29.80 26.08 21.30
N VAL A 328 30.43 25.23 22.12
CA VAL A 328 31.50 25.60 23.06
C VAL A 328 32.74 26.10 22.31
N ASP A 329 32.88 25.69 21.04
CA ASP A 329 33.86 26.23 20.11
C ASP A 329 33.16 27.11 19.08
N TYR A 330 33.22 28.43 19.29
CA TYR A 330 32.86 29.45 18.31
C TYR A 330 33.42 29.07 16.93
N GLY A 331 32.53 28.62 16.04
CA GLY A 331 32.93 27.78 14.91
C GLY A 331 32.23 28.14 13.60
N ASN A 332 32.64 27.43 12.55
CA ASN A 332 32.04 27.52 11.22
C ASN A 332 30.93 26.49 11.09
N PHE A 333 29.75 26.94 10.69
CA PHE A 333 28.57 26.12 10.46
C PHE A 333 28.22 26.09 8.99
N SER A 334 27.63 24.98 8.54
CA SER A 334 26.89 24.94 7.27
C SER A 334 25.41 25.04 7.57
N ALA A 335 24.73 26.02 6.98
CA ALA A 335 23.29 26.21 7.10
C ALA A 335 22.59 25.97 5.76
N PHE A 336 21.50 25.22 5.80
CA PHE A 336 20.57 25.00 4.70
C PHE A 336 19.21 25.47 5.15
N MET A 337 18.62 26.39 4.39
CA MET A 337 17.33 26.97 4.73
C MET A 337 16.43 26.97 3.52
N LEU A 338 15.20 26.50 3.67
CA LEU A 338 14.16 26.72 2.67
C LEU A 338 13.37 27.97 3.06
N ILE A 339 13.53 29.03 2.27
CA ILE A 339 12.89 30.32 2.53
C ILE A 339 12.11 30.82 1.33
N ASN A 340 11.14 31.69 1.61
CA ASN A 340 10.44 32.48 0.61
C ASN A 340 10.68 33.95 0.90
N THR A 341 11.36 34.63 -0.03
CA THR A 341 11.65 36.07 0.05
C THR A 341 11.43 36.71 -1.32
N LEU A 342 10.76 37.86 -1.34
CA LEU A 342 10.64 38.68 -2.55
C LEU A 342 11.94 39.44 -2.81
N ASN A 343 12.68 39.85 -1.77
CA ASN A 343 13.98 40.51 -1.84
C ASN A 343 14.77 40.28 -0.53
N GLY A 344 15.91 39.56 -0.59
CA GLY A 344 16.83 39.40 0.54
C GLY A 344 17.08 37.94 0.96
N GLY A 345 18.20 37.70 1.64
CA GLY A 345 18.51 36.41 2.25
C GLY A 345 17.92 36.27 3.66
N PRO A 346 18.14 35.14 4.33
CA PRO A 346 17.83 35.00 5.74
C PRO A 346 18.61 36.04 6.54
N VAL A 347 17.95 36.65 7.53
CA VAL A 347 18.56 37.67 8.38
C VAL A 347 18.97 37.01 9.70
N PHE A 348 20.23 37.20 10.05
CA PHE A 348 20.80 36.77 11.32
C PHE A 348 21.12 37.99 12.18
N ASP A 349 21.27 37.77 13.48
CA ASP A 349 21.73 38.84 14.37
C ASP A 349 23.19 39.27 14.08
N ASP A 350 23.61 40.35 14.73
CA ASP A 350 24.94 40.95 14.60
C ASP A 350 26.09 40.06 15.11
N THR A 351 25.77 38.93 15.76
CA THR A 351 26.75 37.96 16.26
C THR A 351 27.06 36.85 15.26
N THR A 352 26.38 36.85 14.11
CA THR A 352 26.52 35.82 13.08
C THR A 352 26.96 36.44 11.76
N THR A 353 28.16 36.07 11.29
CA THR A 353 28.65 36.45 9.97
C THR A 353 28.27 35.39 8.94
N VAL A 354 27.70 35.81 7.81
CA VAL A 354 27.31 34.91 6.71
C VAL A 354 28.32 35.01 5.57
N SER A 355 28.74 33.86 5.03
CA SER A 355 29.64 33.77 3.88
C SER A 355 29.22 32.64 2.93
N ASN A 356 29.78 32.62 1.72
CA ASN A 356 29.55 31.59 0.69
C ASN A 356 28.07 31.30 0.40
N MET A 357 27.21 32.31 0.48
CA MET A 357 25.78 32.16 0.26
C MET A 357 25.49 31.81 -1.20
N THR A 358 24.77 30.70 -1.40
CA THR A 358 24.27 30.23 -2.69
C THR A 358 22.77 29.99 -2.57
N THR A 359 22.02 30.28 -3.62
CA THR A 359 20.57 30.07 -3.67
C THR A 359 20.20 29.13 -4.80
N VAL A 360 19.27 28.21 -4.54
CA VAL A 360 18.71 27.29 -5.54
C VAL A 360 17.20 27.45 -5.54
N ASP A 361 16.62 27.83 -6.67
CA ASP A 361 15.17 27.92 -6.81
C ASP A 361 14.54 26.53 -6.72
N VAL A 362 13.48 26.40 -5.93
CA VAL A 362 12.73 25.15 -5.78
C VAL A 362 11.39 25.25 -6.50
N ASN A 363 10.61 26.27 -6.14
CA ASN A 363 9.25 26.41 -6.64
C ASN A 363 8.67 27.81 -6.36
N GLY A 364 8.24 28.50 -7.41
CA GLY A 364 7.74 29.86 -7.30
C GLY A 364 8.74 30.77 -6.57
N ASP A 365 8.32 31.37 -5.47
CA ASP A 365 9.13 32.26 -4.64
C ASP A 365 9.99 31.52 -3.58
N TRP A 366 9.93 30.18 -3.51
CA TRP A 366 10.70 29.37 -2.56
C TRP A 366 12.07 29.00 -3.09
N ARG A 367 13.09 29.24 -2.27
CA ARG A 367 14.51 28.98 -2.57
C ARG A 367 15.20 28.27 -1.42
N ILE A 368 16.07 27.33 -1.75
CA ILE A 368 17.03 26.80 -0.79
C ILE A 368 18.22 27.75 -0.74
N VAL A 369 18.50 28.30 0.43
CA VAL A 369 19.71 29.07 0.72
C VAL A 369 20.69 28.16 1.44
N VAL A 370 21.89 28.09 0.88
CA VAL A 370 23.04 27.41 1.48
C VAL A 370 24.07 28.46 1.82
N CYS A 371 24.52 28.51 3.06
CA CYS A 371 25.57 29.45 3.46
C CYS A 371 26.43 28.87 4.58
N ASP A 372 27.63 29.43 4.70
CA ASP A 372 28.52 29.14 5.81
C ASP A 372 28.36 30.25 6.85
N LEU A 373 28.12 29.89 8.11
CA LEU A 373 27.94 30.84 9.22
C LEU A 373 29.16 30.80 10.13
N GLN A 374 29.62 31.96 10.58
CA GLN A 374 30.60 32.09 11.64
C GLN A 374 29.95 32.83 12.81
N CYS A 375 29.92 32.20 13.98
CA CYS A 375 29.20 32.73 15.14
C CYS A 375 30.19 33.15 16.23
N SER A 376 30.03 34.36 16.77
CA SER A 376 30.82 34.87 17.90
C SER A 376 30.08 34.80 19.24
N SER A 377 28.95 34.11 19.28
CA SER A 377 28.01 34.01 20.41
C SER A 377 27.62 32.55 20.66
N PRO A 378 27.25 32.15 21.90
CA PRO A 378 26.77 30.80 22.20
C PRO A 378 25.33 30.52 21.70
N TYR A 379 24.76 31.43 20.91
CA TYR A 379 23.46 31.26 20.28
C TYR A 379 23.49 31.81 18.87
N ILE A 380 22.58 31.31 18.03
CA ILE A 380 22.29 31.86 16.71
C ILE A 380 20.85 32.36 16.74
N ARG A 381 20.62 33.61 16.33
CA ARG A 381 19.27 34.10 16.09
C ARG A 381 19.02 34.27 14.60
N LEU A 382 17.95 33.64 14.14
CA LEU A 382 17.46 33.69 12.77
C LEU A 382 16.09 34.36 12.78
N GLY A 383 15.92 35.45 12.02
CA GLY A 383 14.67 36.22 12.00
C GLY A 383 14.92 37.67 11.63
N TYR A 384 14.15 38.60 12.20
CA TYR A 384 14.32 40.06 12.03
C TYR A 384 14.13 40.59 10.60
N GLY A 385 13.51 39.82 9.72
CA GLY A 385 13.22 40.21 8.35
C GLY A 385 11.86 39.69 7.90
N ASP A 386 11.31 40.28 6.84
CA ASP A 386 10.05 39.84 6.23
C ASP A 386 10.32 38.68 5.27
N TYR A 387 10.35 37.47 5.81
CA TYR A 387 10.50 36.24 5.05
C TYR A 387 9.80 35.08 5.72
N LYS A 388 9.60 34.00 4.95
CA LYS A 388 9.05 32.74 5.45
C LYS A 388 10.13 31.67 5.48
N LEU A 389 10.11 30.81 6.49
CA LEU A 389 10.99 29.66 6.65
C LEU A 389 10.15 28.38 6.74
N ALA A 390 10.42 27.41 5.88
CA ALA A 390 9.81 26.09 5.97
C ALA A 390 10.73 25.10 6.70
N GLU A 391 12.04 25.20 6.48
CA GLU A 391 13.01 24.25 7.07
C GLU A 391 14.38 24.90 7.25
N LEU A 392 15.05 24.56 8.34
CA LEU A 392 16.42 24.95 8.66
C LEU A 392 17.18 23.71 9.13
N ILE A 393 18.32 23.45 8.52
CA ILE A 393 19.26 22.39 8.91
C ILE A 393 20.62 23.04 9.14
N LEU A 394 21.20 22.81 10.32
CA LEU A 394 22.45 23.41 10.74
C LEU A 394 23.45 22.32 11.15
N TYR A 395 24.67 22.40 10.60
CA TYR A 395 25.79 21.53 10.94
C TYR A 395 26.90 22.32 11.60
N ASN A 396 27.55 21.80 12.65
CA ASN A 396 28.68 22.44 13.33
C ASN A 396 30.02 22.19 12.62
N HIS A 397 29.98 22.04 11.31
CA HIS A 397 31.14 21.85 10.46
C HIS A 397 30.85 22.36 9.03
N LEU A 398 31.91 22.63 8.27
CA LEU A 398 31.81 22.95 6.84
C LEU A 398 31.68 21.65 6.03
N LEU A 399 30.49 21.38 5.52
CA LEU A 399 30.23 20.16 4.76
C LEU A 399 31.00 20.12 3.43
N GLU A 400 31.39 18.91 3.02
CA GLU A 400 32.01 18.69 1.72
C GLU A 400 31.00 18.85 0.59
N ARG A 401 31.50 19.05 -0.64
CA ARG A 401 30.65 19.29 -1.83
C ARG A 401 29.63 18.16 -2.07
N SER A 402 30.02 16.91 -1.86
CA SER A 402 29.15 15.73 -2.01
C SER A 402 28.00 15.74 -1.01
N GLU A 403 28.26 16.07 0.24
CA GLU A 403 27.27 16.16 1.31
C GLU A 403 26.32 17.33 1.07
N LYS A 404 26.86 18.51 0.72
CA LYS A 404 26.05 19.68 0.34
C LYS A 404 25.11 19.34 -0.82
N LEU A 405 25.58 18.59 -1.82
CA LEU A 405 24.76 18.16 -2.96
C LEU A 405 23.65 17.17 -2.56
N ALA A 406 23.95 16.20 -1.69
CA ALA A 406 22.95 15.25 -1.20
C ALA A 406 21.83 15.94 -0.41
N LEU A 407 22.17 16.91 0.43
CA LEU A 407 21.20 17.72 1.18
C LEU A 407 20.36 18.62 0.28
N LEU A 408 20.99 19.25 -0.72
CA LEU A 408 20.28 20.02 -1.74
C LEU A 408 19.26 19.16 -2.49
N GLN A 409 19.66 17.96 -2.90
CA GLN A 409 18.75 17.01 -3.56
C GLN A 409 17.63 16.56 -2.63
N HIS A 410 17.93 16.28 -1.35
CA HIS A 410 16.93 15.92 -0.36
C HIS A 410 15.86 17.00 -0.20
N LEU A 411 16.25 18.25 0.03
CA LEU A 411 15.32 19.38 0.16
C LEU A 411 14.57 19.65 -1.16
N ALA A 412 15.27 19.63 -2.29
CA ALA A 412 14.64 19.83 -3.59
C ALA A 412 13.58 18.77 -3.90
N ASN A 413 13.83 17.51 -3.52
CA ASN A 413 12.86 16.42 -3.68
C ASN A 413 11.67 16.55 -2.73
N LYS A 414 11.92 16.94 -1.47
CA LYS A 414 10.88 17.13 -0.44
C LYS A 414 9.84 18.19 -0.81
N TYR A 415 10.30 19.28 -1.42
CA TYR A 415 9.47 20.45 -1.75
C TYR A 415 9.28 20.66 -3.25
N ARG A 416 9.57 19.62 -4.04
CA ARG A 416 9.36 19.65 -5.47
C ARG A 416 7.90 20.02 -5.77
N PRO A 417 7.63 20.94 -6.70
CA PRO A 417 6.27 21.19 -7.15
C PRO A 417 5.64 19.87 -7.58
N LEU A 418 4.51 19.54 -6.98
CA LEU A 418 3.75 18.37 -7.38
C LEU A 418 3.19 18.64 -8.78
N ALA A 419 3.19 17.62 -9.64
CA ALA A 419 2.42 17.74 -10.87
C ALA A 419 0.97 18.06 -10.51
N PRO A 420 0.28 18.97 -11.21
CA PRO A 420 -1.06 19.40 -10.84
C PRO A 420 -1.98 18.20 -10.57
N ARG A 421 -2.56 18.19 -9.36
CA ARG A 421 -3.34 17.09 -8.78
C ARG A 421 -4.67 16.83 -9.50
N ASP A 422 -5.08 17.75 -10.38
CA ASP A 422 -6.50 17.95 -10.66
C ASP A 422 -6.93 17.63 -12.10
N LYS A 423 -6.02 17.16 -12.96
CA LYS A 423 -6.46 16.68 -14.27
C LYS A 423 -6.75 15.19 -14.20
N VAL A 424 -8.05 14.86 -14.21
CA VAL A 424 -8.49 13.52 -14.57
C VAL A 424 -7.91 13.18 -15.93
N GLN A 425 -6.99 12.21 -15.96
CA GLN A 425 -6.38 11.73 -17.18
C GLN A 425 -7.38 10.86 -17.94
N SER A 426 -7.96 9.87 -17.26
CA SER A 426 -8.99 8.97 -17.77
C SER A 426 -9.93 8.50 -16.67
N ILE A 427 -11.11 8.01 -17.04
CA ILE A 427 -12.10 7.42 -16.13
C ILE A 427 -12.32 5.97 -16.55
N ASN A 428 -12.41 5.07 -15.57
CA ASN A 428 -12.63 3.67 -15.82
C ASN A 428 -14.12 3.40 -16.08
N ASP A 429 -14.40 2.54 -17.05
CA ASP A 429 -15.73 1.97 -17.25
C ASP A 429 -16.15 1.16 -16.02
N ILE A 430 -17.46 1.11 -15.78
CA ILE A 430 -18.04 0.38 -14.66
C ILE A 430 -18.84 -0.80 -15.21
N THR A 431 -18.67 -1.99 -14.63
CA THR A 431 -19.48 -3.17 -14.92
C THR A 431 -20.08 -3.72 -13.63
N GLU A 432 -21.39 -3.89 -13.59
CA GLU A 432 -22.12 -4.46 -12.46
C GLU A 432 -23.07 -5.57 -12.92
N THR A 433 -23.33 -6.53 -12.02
CA THR A 433 -24.28 -7.62 -12.24
C THR A 433 -25.37 -7.54 -11.17
N THR A 434 -26.64 -7.65 -11.58
CA THR A 434 -27.80 -7.66 -10.69
C THR A 434 -28.82 -8.72 -11.13
N LYS A 435 -29.78 -9.04 -10.26
CA LYS A 435 -30.89 -9.93 -10.61
C LYS A 435 -32.09 -9.14 -11.10
N LEU A 436 -32.91 -9.79 -11.94
CA LEU A 436 -34.17 -9.26 -12.43
C LEU A 436 -35.08 -8.83 -11.26
N GLY A 437 -35.52 -7.56 -11.27
CA GLY A 437 -36.47 -7.02 -10.30
C GLY A 437 -35.91 -6.62 -8.92
N GLU A 438 -34.60 -6.73 -8.68
CA GLU A 438 -33.97 -6.16 -7.47
C GLU A 438 -33.89 -4.63 -7.53
N LEU A 439 -33.76 -3.94 -6.40
CA LEU A 439 -33.56 -2.49 -6.44
C LEU A 439 -32.14 -2.19 -6.96
N HIS A 440 -32.05 -1.57 -8.14
CA HIS A 440 -30.79 -1.14 -8.74
C HIS A 440 -30.69 0.39 -8.76
N ILE A 441 -29.54 0.93 -8.34
CA ILE A 441 -29.23 2.36 -8.37
C ILE A 441 -27.90 2.51 -9.11
N MET A 442 -27.88 3.34 -10.15
CA MET A 442 -26.66 3.61 -10.92
C MET A 442 -25.61 4.30 -10.03
N PRO A 443 -24.31 3.98 -10.20
CA PRO A 443 -23.24 4.51 -9.36
C PRO A 443 -23.05 6.02 -9.56
N VAL A 444 -22.97 6.77 -8.48
CA VAL A 444 -22.76 8.23 -8.51
C VAL A 444 -21.28 8.65 -8.62
N ALA A 445 -20.35 7.69 -8.58
CA ALA A 445 -18.93 7.96 -8.69
C ALA A 445 -18.16 6.79 -9.33
N ALA A 446 -17.21 7.11 -10.21
CA ALA A 446 -16.34 6.17 -10.92
C ALA A 446 -14.88 6.29 -10.48
N LEU A 447 -14.09 5.24 -10.65
CA LEU A 447 -12.64 5.29 -10.42
C LEU A 447 -11.95 5.96 -11.61
N ALA A 448 -11.20 7.03 -11.37
CA ALA A 448 -10.45 7.76 -12.38
C ALA A 448 -8.94 7.62 -12.15
N VAL A 449 -8.19 7.66 -13.25
CA VAL A 449 -6.73 7.83 -13.26
C VAL A 449 -6.44 9.32 -13.37
N MET A 450 -5.67 9.83 -12.43
CA MET A 450 -5.27 11.24 -12.35
C MET A 450 -3.98 11.48 -13.15
N SER A 451 -3.64 12.72 -13.47
CA SER A 451 -2.43 13.10 -14.20
C SER A 451 -1.12 12.68 -13.53
N ASP A 452 -1.15 12.40 -12.23
CA ASP A 452 -0.04 11.86 -11.44
C ASP A 452 0.04 10.33 -11.47
N GLY A 453 -0.82 9.65 -12.24
CA GLY A 453 -0.92 8.19 -12.34
C GLY A 453 -1.68 7.53 -11.19
N SER A 454 -2.20 8.31 -10.25
CA SER A 454 -2.94 7.81 -9.12
C SER A 454 -4.42 7.52 -9.43
N HIS A 455 -5.10 6.79 -8.54
CA HIS A 455 -6.52 6.48 -8.71
C HIS A 455 -7.37 7.23 -7.68
N ARG A 456 -8.52 7.77 -8.10
CA ARG A 456 -9.46 8.50 -7.23
C ARG A 456 -10.90 8.24 -7.64
N ARG A 457 -11.84 8.16 -6.69
CA ARG A 457 -13.28 8.17 -7.02
C ARG A 457 -13.74 9.59 -7.31
N VAL A 458 -14.34 9.78 -8.47
CA VAL A 458 -14.81 11.08 -8.94
C VAL A 458 -16.30 11.02 -9.29
N PRO A 459 -17.07 12.07 -9.02
CA PRO A 459 -18.51 12.09 -9.27
C PRO A 459 -18.84 12.01 -10.76
N VAL A 460 -19.81 11.19 -11.14
CA VAL A 460 -20.23 10.98 -12.54
C VAL A 460 -21.69 11.31 -12.75
N VAL A 461 -22.00 11.79 -13.94
CA VAL A 461 -23.36 12.07 -14.43
C VAL A 461 -23.66 11.09 -15.56
N TRP A 462 -24.85 10.51 -15.56
CA TRP A 462 -25.28 9.56 -16.58
C TRP A 462 -26.22 10.24 -17.58
N ASP A 463 -25.90 10.09 -18.86
CA ASP A 463 -26.71 10.61 -19.97
C ASP A 463 -27.86 9.67 -20.30
N ASP A 464 -27.64 8.38 -20.10
CA ASP A 464 -28.58 7.30 -20.37
C ASP A 464 -28.98 6.63 -19.03
N VAL A 465 -30.23 6.20 -18.91
CA VAL A 465 -30.72 5.44 -17.75
C VAL A 465 -30.86 3.97 -18.14
N VAL A 466 -30.33 3.08 -17.31
CA VAL A 466 -30.53 1.64 -17.43
C VAL A 466 -31.31 1.10 -16.24
N THR A 467 -32.25 0.20 -16.53
CA THR A 467 -33.09 -0.47 -15.53
C THR A 467 -32.88 -1.98 -15.61
N ASN A 468 -33.29 -2.70 -14.57
CA ASN A 468 -33.18 -4.15 -14.48
C ASN A 468 -34.55 -4.85 -14.65
N GLU A 469 -35.39 -4.31 -15.54
CA GLU A 469 -36.73 -4.86 -15.84
C GLU A 469 -36.70 -6.02 -16.84
N GLN A 470 -35.58 -6.22 -17.52
CA GLN A 470 -35.39 -7.28 -18.52
C GLN A 470 -34.02 -7.94 -18.34
N ILE A 471 -33.95 -9.25 -18.63
CA ILE A 471 -32.69 -10.01 -18.64
C ILE A 471 -31.87 -9.57 -19.85
N GLY A 472 -30.57 -9.34 -19.65
CA GLY A 472 -29.69 -8.95 -20.75
C GLY A 472 -28.49 -8.12 -20.31
N VAL A 473 -27.82 -7.54 -21.30
CA VAL A 473 -26.69 -6.63 -21.12
C VAL A 473 -27.11 -5.24 -21.61
N PHE A 474 -27.09 -4.27 -20.72
CA PHE A 474 -27.46 -2.89 -20.99
C PHE A 474 -26.24 -1.99 -20.83
N ASN A 475 -26.11 -1.00 -21.70
CA ASN A 475 -25.03 -0.02 -21.63
C ASN A 475 -25.61 1.39 -21.49
N ALA A 476 -25.01 2.19 -20.62
CA ALA A 476 -25.30 3.60 -20.46
C ALA A 476 -24.01 4.40 -20.67
N ARG A 477 -24.11 5.62 -21.22
CA ARG A 477 -22.99 6.55 -21.25
C ARG A 477 -23.09 7.54 -20.10
N GLY A 478 -21.93 7.93 -19.60
CA GLY A 478 -21.82 9.01 -18.63
C GLY A 478 -20.56 9.82 -18.85
N HIS A 479 -20.43 10.86 -18.05
CA HIS A 479 -19.30 11.78 -18.06
C HIS A 479 -18.97 12.26 -16.64
N LEU A 480 -17.80 12.87 -16.49
CA LEU A 480 -17.38 13.47 -15.23
C LEU A 480 -18.23 14.70 -14.89
N LEU A 481 -18.68 14.82 -13.64
CA LEU A 481 -19.31 16.05 -13.19
C LEU A 481 -18.31 17.22 -13.24
N GLY A 482 -18.54 18.16 -14.15
CA GLY A 482 -17.68 19.33 -14.39
C GLY A 482 -16.68 19.20 -15.54
N ASP A 483 -16.64 18.07 -16.25
CA ASP A 483 -15.80 17.87 -17.45
C ASP A 483 -16.45 16.86 -18.42
N GLU A 484 -17.25 17.36 -19.36
CA GLU A 484 -18.01 16.53 -20.33
C GLU A 484 -17.12 15.80 -21.35
N GLU A 485 -15.85 16.18 -21.50
CA GLU A 485 -14.91 15.51 -22.42
C GLU A 485 -14.45 14.14 -21.87
N LYS A 486 -14.60 13.91 -20.56
CA LYS A 486 -14.21 12.68 -19.88
C LYS A 486 -15.37 11.71 -19.79
N GLN A 487 -15.54 10.92 -20.83
CA GLN A 487 -16.62 9.93 -20.95
C GLN A 487 -16.24 8.57 -20.36
N LEU A 488 -17.27 7.85 -19.91
CA LEU A 488 -17.20 6.46 -19.47
C LEU A 488 -18.46 5.69 -19.87
N THR A 489 -18.34 4.37 -19.90
CA THR A 489 -19.44 3.43 -20.14
C THR A 489 -19.81 2.69 -18.87
N TYR A 490 -21.11 2.64 -18.57
CA TYR A 490 -21.67 1.74 -17.58
C TYR A 490 -22.29 0.54 -18.26
N LYS A 491 -21.90 -0.66 -17.83
CA LYS A 491 -22.43 -1.94 -18.32
C LYS A 491 -23.15 -2.67 -17.19
N LEU A 492 -24.47 -2.81 -17.33
CA LEU A 492 -25.30 -3.59 -16.41
C LEU A 492 -25.62 -4.96 -17.00
N ILE A 493 -25.31 -6.02 -16.26
CA ILE A 493 -25.67 -7.40 -16.60
C ILE A 493 -26.83 -7.82 -15.69
N VAL A 494 -27.99 -8.10 -16.29
CA VAL A 494 -29.19 -8.53 -15.55
C VAL A 494 -29.38 -10.02 -15.75
N GLU A 495 -29.31 -10.77 -14.66
CA GLU A 495 -29.44 -12.23 -14.64
C GLU A 495 -30.78 -12.68 -14.05
N GLU A 496 -31.16 -13.92 -14.33
CA GLU A 496 -32.40 -14.50 -13.83
C GLU A 496 -32.35 -14.70 -12.31
N SER A 497 -33.47 -14.41 -11.63
CA SER A 497 -33.63 -14.71 -10.22
C SER A 497 -33.72 -16.23 -10.06
N THR A 498 -32.65 -16.90 -9.64
CA THR A 498 -32.73 -18.30 -9.20
C THR A 498 -33.48 -18.36 -7.86
N THR A 499 -34.80 -18.53 -7.92
CA THR A 499 -35.55 -19.09 -6.80
C THR A 499 -35.26 -20.59 -6.77
N GLU A 500 -34.43 -21.01 -5.81
CA GLU A 500 -34.40 -22.41 -5.37
C GLU A 500 -35.82 -22.81 -4.94
N ASN A 501 -36.40 -23.80 -5.63
CA ASN A 501 -37.61 -24.52 -5.23
C ASN A 501 -37.22 -25.95 -4.87
#